data_AF-A0A7J2HKW0-F1
#
_entry.id   AF-A0A7J2HKW0-F1
#
_cell.length_a   1.000
_cell.length_b   1.000
_cell.length_c   1.000
_cell.angle_alpha   90.00
_cell.angle_beta   90.00
_cell.angle_gamma   90.00
#
_symmetry.space_group_name_H-M   'P 1'
#
loop_
_entity.id
_entity.type
_entity.pdbx_description
1 polymer ?
#
loop_
_entity_poly.entity_id
_entity_poly.type
_entity_poly.pdbx_seq_one_letter_code
_entity_poly.pdbx_strand_id
1 'polypeptide(L)'
;MKGIRMPLAAKIFEIRVDTSLEEIADKLRDYRVVDERSEEGMEFELMTEVKDLDLKDDMLEGTFSKDKIILINQRGRKVPILKTTEARIIFRKLEDLTLLTVVQEKHFANAVASILSHHLYLSYKALTEARISPEVMREFHERNPEATKVIYFDNLDFPAV
;
A
#
# COMPACT_ATOMS: atom_id res chain seq x y z
N MET A 1 4.07 31.32 -7.96
CA MET A 1 3.27 30.65 -6.92
C MET A 1 3.94 29.34 -6.57
N LYS A 2 4.53 29.22 -5.38
CA LYS A 2 5.17 27.99 -4.91
C LYS A 2 4.04 27.03 -4.49
N GLY A 3 3.69 26.07 -5.33
CA GLY A 3 2.66 25.09 -5.03
C GLY A 3 3.00 24.37 -3.73
N ILE A 4 2.02 24.22 -2.83
CA ILE A 4 2.17 23.42 -1.62
C ILE A 4 2.49 21.99 -2.08
N ARG A 5 3.75 21.58 -1.93
CA ARG A 5 4.18 20.20 -2.23
C ARG A 5 3.67 19.34 -1.08
N MET A 6 2.51 18.72 -1.26
CA MET A 6 1.99 17.76 -0.30
C MET A 6 3.00 16.60 -0.18
N PRO A 7 3.36 16.19 1.05
CA PRO A 7 4.21 15.02 1.23
C PRO A 7 3.49 13.78 0.68
N LEU A 8 4.25 12.93 -0.02
CA LEU A 8 3.75 11.62 -0.45
C LEU A 8 3.58 10.74 0.79
N ALA A 9 2.37 10.27 1.04
CA ALA A 9 2.12 9.26 2.06
C ALA A 9 2.54 7.88 1.54
N ALA A 10 3.22 7.11 2.38
CA ALA A 10 3.56 5.73 2.08
C ALA A 10 3.49 4.87 3.34
N LYS A 11 3.27 3.57 3.14
CA LYS A 11 3.34 2.57 4.20
C LYS A 11 4.21 1.40 3.75
N ILE A 12 5.01 0.88 4.68
CA ILE A 12 5.94 -0.21 4.43
C ILE A 12 5.44 -1.47 5.15
N PHE A 13 5.50 -2.59 4.45
CA PHE A 13 5.14 -3.91 4.93
C PHE A 13 6.33 -4.85 4.77
N GLU A 14 6.49 -5.76 5.71
CA GLU A 14 7.41 -6.89 5.67
C GLU A 14 6.67 -8.10 5.11
N ILE A 15 7.28 -8.78 4.14
CA ILE A 15 6.82 -10.07 3.62
C ILE A 15 7.54 -11.17 4.43
N ARG A 16 6.77 -11.93 5.20
CA ARG A 16 7.28 -12.97 6.12
C ARG A 16 7.36 -14.37 5.50
N VAL A 17 7.28 -14.43 4.18
CA VAL A 17 7.40 -15.65 3.39
C VAL A 17 8.66 -15.50 2.57
N ASP A 18 9.53 -16.50 2.60
CA ASP A 18 10.71 -16.49 1.75
C ASP A 18 10.27 -16.68 0.30
N THR A 19 10.48 -15.65 -0.51
CA THR A 19 10.01 -15.54 -1.88
C THR A 19 10.94 -14.59 -2.63
N SER A 20 11.25 -14.93 -3.88
CA SER A 20 12.11 -14.10 -4.72
C SER A 20 11.32 -12.98 -5.40
N LEU A 21 12.00 -11.93 -5.88
CA LEU A 21 11.32 -10.86 -6.61
C LEU A 21 10.78 -11.34 -7.96
N GLU A 22 11.45 -12.32 -8.58
CA GLU A 22 11.01 -12.99 -9.81
C GLU A 22 9.70 -13.75 -9.57
N GLU A 23 9.59 -14.49 -8.47
CA GLU A 23 8.36 -15.21 -8.12
C GLU A 23 7.19 -14.26 -7.86
N ILE A 24 7.44 -13.12 -7.20
CA ILE A 24 6.42 -12.07 -7.01
C ILE A 24 6.03 -11.47 -8.37
N ALA A 25 7.00 -11.15 -9.23
CA ALA A 25 6.76 -10.58 -10.55
C ALA A 25 5.91 -11.54 -11.41
N ASP A 26 6.24 -12.83 -11.41
CA ASP A 26 5.51 -13.86 -12.15
C ASP A 26 4.06 -13.98 -11.68
N LYS A 27 3.82 -13.96 -10.36
CA LYS A 27 2.45 -14.00 -9.80
C LYS A 27 1.64 -12.74 -10.09
N LEU A 28 2.29 -11.60 -10.36
CA LEU A 28 1.62 -10.31 -10.59
C LEU A 28 1.49 -9.94 -12.08
N ARG A 29 2.24 -10.55 -12.99
CA ARG A 29 2.35 -10.17 -14.42
C ARG A 29 1.02 -9.97 -15.13
N ASP A 30 0.02 -10.79 -14.79
CA ASP A 30 -1.34 -10.73 -15.34
C ASP A 30 -2.40 -10.66 -14.24
N TYR A 31 -2.03 -10.12 -13.07
CA TYR A 31 -2.99 -9.99 -11.97
C TYR A 31 -4.09 -9.01 -12.35
N ARG A 32 -5.27 -9.56 -12.59
CA ARG A 32 -6.50 -8.83 -12.86
C ARG A 32 -7.69 -9.61 -12.31
N VAL A 33 -8.53 -8.92 -11.55
CA VAL A 33 -9.77 -9.44 -10.98
C VAL A 33 -10.88 -8.48 -11.36
N VAL A 34 -12.00 -9.04 -11.82
CA VAL A 34 -13.20 -8.30 -12.21
C VAL A 34 -14.34 -8.74 -11.28
N ASP A 35 -15.05 -7.78 -10.71
CA ASP A 35 -16.21 -7.97 -9.83
C ASP A 35 -17.39 -7.15 -10.38
N GLU A 36 -18.53 -7.79 -10.63
CA GLU A 36 -19.76 -7.12 -11.07
C GLU A 36 -20.57 -6.67 -9.85
N ARG A 37 -21.00 -5.41 -9.82
CA ARG A 37 -21.81 -4.87 -8.73
C ARG A 37 -22.92 -3.96 -9.21
N SER A 38 -24.07 -4.12 -8.56
CA SER A 38 -25.22 -3.23 -8.72
C SER A 38 -25.28 -2.22 -7.58
N GLU A 39 -25.42 -0.93 -7.89
CA GLU A 39 -25.62 0.15 -6.91
C GLU A 39 -26.65 1.14 -7.46
N GLU A 40 -27.68 1.47 -6.68
CA GLU A 40 -28.80 2.36 -7.08
C GLU A 40 -29.43 1.96 -8.45
N GLY A 41 -29.45 0.66 -8.75
CA GLY A 41 -30.02 0.10 -9.99
C GLY A 41 -29.13 0.24 -11.24
N MET A 42 -27.87 0.66 -11.08
CA MET A 42 -26.85 0.67 -12.13
C MET A 42 -25.85 -0.46 -11.91
N GLU A 43 -25.52 -1.18 -12.98
CA GLU A 43 -24.49 -2.22 -12.98
C GLU A 43 -23.10 -1.61 -13.27
N PHE A 44 -22.10 -2.07 -12.54
CA PHE A 44 -20.71 -1.65 -12.66
C PHE A 44 -19.79 -2.87 -12.73
N GLU A 45 -18.83 -2.82 -13.64
CA GLU A 45 -17.68 -3.72 -13.65
C GLU A 45 -16.55 -3.06 -12.85
N LEU A 46 -16.14 -3.67 -11.73
CA LEU A 46 -15.07 -3.18 -10.87
C LEU A 46 -13.79 -3.97 -11.13
N MET A 47 -12.73 -3.27 -11.52
CA MET A 47 -11.45 -3.90 -11.78
C MET A 47 -10.47 -3.73 -10.62
N THR A 48 -9.71 -4.77 -10.33
CA THR A 48 -8.52 -4.72 -9.47
C THR A 48 -7.37 -5.37 -10.23
N GLU A 49 -6.24 -4.68 -10.37
CA GLU A 49 -5.14 -5.16 -11.21
C GLU A 49 -3.78 -4.59 -10.78
N VAL A 50 -2.71 -5.20 -11.28
CA VAL A 50 -1.35 -4.68 -11.20
C VAL A 50 -0.83 -4.47 -12.63
N LYS A 51 -0.27 -3.29 -12.89
CA LYS A 51 0.26 -2.87 -14.19
C LYS A 51 1.69 -2.40 -14.08
N ASP A 52 2.31 -2.22 -15.24
CA ASP A 52 3.60 -1.54 -15.40
C ASP A 52 4.69 -2.14 -14.51
N LEU A 53 4.70 -3.48 -14.41
CA LEU A 53 5.71 -4.19 -13.63
C LEU A 53 7.08 -4.05 -14.29
N ASP A 54 8.04 -3.57 -13.50
CA ASP A 54 9.44 -3.43 -13.88
C ASP A 54 10.32 -4.11 -12.83
N LEU A 55 10.97 -5.20 -13.24
CA LEU A 55 11.88 -5.98 -12.39
C LEU A 55 13.32 -5.57 -12.68
N LYS A 56 14.03 -5.17 -11.62
CA LYS A 56 15.46 -4.87 -11.57
C LYS A 56 16.12 -5.77 -10.52
N ASP A 57 17.45 -5.79 -10.49
CA ASP A 57 18.24 -6.72 -9.68
C ASP A 57 17.81 -6.83 -8.19
N ASP A 58 17.49 -5.71 -7.52
CA ASP A 58 17.11 -5.67 -6.10
C ASP A 58 15.71 -5.11 -5.84
N MET A 59 14.94 -4.88 -6.91
CA MET A 59 13.70 -4.11 -6.85
C MET A 59 12.70 -4.54 -7.91
N LEU A 60 11.44 -4.73 -7.50
CA LEU A 60 10.30 -4.88 -8.40
C LEU A 60 9.34 -3.73 -8.14
N GLU A 61 8.99 -2.96 -9.16
CA GLU A 61 8.03 -1.86 -9.04
C GLU A 61 6.85 -2.04 -9.98
N GLY A 62 5.71 -1.41 -9.65
CA GLY A 62 4.55 -1.36 -10.52
C GLY A 62 3.43 -0.49 -9.95
N THR A 63 2.28 -0.54 -10.62
CA THR A 63 1.08 0.23 -10.25
C THR A 63 -0.03 -0.73 -9.87
N PHE A 64 -0.45 -0.72 -8.60
CA PHE A 64 -1.69 -1.36 -8.18
C PHE A 64 -2.86 -0.42 -8.47
N SER A 65 -3.88 -0.90 -9.16
CA SER A 65 -5.11 -0.16 -9.46
C SER A 65 -6.32 -0.90 -8.91
N LYS A 66 -7.26 -0.16 -8.33
CA LYS A 66 -8.53 -0.72 -7.86
C LYS A 66 -9.67 0.26 -8.02
N ASP A 67 -10.75 -0.22 -8.63
CA ASP A 67 -12.02 0.47 -8.71
C ASP A 67 -12.85 0.31 -7.45
N LYS A 68 -13.66 1.33 -7.19
CA LYS A 68 -14.74 1.31 -6.23
C LYS A 68 -15.89 2.17 -6.70
N ILE A 69 -17.10 1.84 -6.28
CA ILE A 69 -18.25 2.71 -6.44
C ILE A 69 -18.22 3.77 -5.34
N ILE A 70 -18.42 5.03 -5.72
CA ILE A 70 -18.65 6.13 -4.77
C ILE A 70 -19.95 6.85 -5.12
N LEU A 71 -20.63 7.35 -4.10
CA LEU A 71 -21.84 8.17 -4.26
C LEU A 71 -21.46 9.64 -4.23
N ILE A 72 -21.73 10.36 -5.32
CA ILE A 72 -21.54 11.82 -5.38
C ILE A 72 -22.90 12.50 -5.33
N ASN A 73 -23.01 13.57 -4.53
CA ASN A 73 -24.19 14.41 -4.50
C ASN A 73 -24.24 15.33 -5.73
N GLN A 74 -25.21 15.10 -6.60
CA GLN A 74 -25.53 15.93 -7.74
C GLN A 74 -26.88 16.61 -7.50
N ARG A 75 -26.85 17.86 -7.00
CA ARG A 75 -28.05 18.69 -6.76
C ARG A 75 -29.09 18.02 -5.86
N GLY A 76 -28.64 17.32 -4.81
CA GLY A 76 -29.50 16.61 -3.86
C GLY A 76 -29.76 15.14 -4.22
N ARG A 77 -29.31 14.66 -5.39
CA ARG A 77 -29.39 13.26 -5.78
C ARG A 77 -28.05 12.57 -5.54
N LYS A 78 -28.06 11.39 -4.90
CA LYS A 78 -26.86 10.53 -4.82
C LYS A 78 -26.73 9.78 -6.14
N VAL A 79 -25.62 9.97 -6.84
CA VAL A 79 -25.33 9.32 -8.11
C VAL A 79 -24.11 8.41 -7.92
N PRO A 80 -24.23 7.09 -8.14
CA PRO A 80 -23.08 6.20 -8.09
C PRO A 80 -22.18 6.46 -9.30
N ILE A 81 -20.87 6.51 -9.06
CA ILE A 81 -19.86 6.56 -10.11
C ILE A 81 -18.71 5.61 -9.80
N LEU A 82 -18.04 5.16 -10.86
CA LEU A 82 -16.79 4.43 -10.78
C LEU A 82 -15.66 5.37 -10.39
N LYS A 83 -14.88 5.01 -9.37
CA LYS A 83 -13.64 5.68 -9.01
C LYS A 83 -12.49 4.67 -8.97
N THR A 84 -11.53 4.86 -9.86
CA THR A 84 -10.24 4.17 -9.82
C THR A 84 -9.31 4.84 -8.81
N THR A 85 -8.63 4.05 -8.01
CA THR A 85 -7.59 4.51 -7.09
C THR A 85 -6.33 3.69 -7.31
N GLU A 86 -5.20 4.36 -7.44
CA GLU A 86 -3.91 3.75 -7.78
C GLU A 86 -2.89 3.93 -6.67
N ALA A 87 -2.00 2.97 -6.54
CA ALA A 87 -0.83 3.04 -5.67
C ALA A 87 0.40 2.54 -6.42
N ARG A 88 1.50 3.30 -6.36
CA ARG A 88 2.81 2.75 -6.70
C ARG A 88 3.18 1.72 -5.62
N ILE A 89 3.50 0.51 -6.07
CA ILE A 89 4.00 -0.57 -5.24
C ILE A 89 5.47 -0.82 -5.57
N ILE A 90 6.29 -0.99 -4.55
CA ILE A 90 7.72 -1.22 -4.69
C ILE A 90 8.11 -2.34 -3.74
N PHE A 91 8.51 -3.47 -4.29
CA PHE A 91 9.13 -4.56 -3.56
C PHE A 91 10.64 -4.37 -3.59
N ARG A 92 11.29 -4.56 -2.44
CA ARG A 92 12.74 -4.45 -2.30
C ARG A 92 13.25 -5.61 -1.45
N LYS A 93 14.29 -6.29 -1.95
CA LYS A 93 15.03 -7.29 -1.17
C LYS A 93 16.19 -6.58 -0.47
N LEU A 94 16.29 -6.76 0.84
CA LEU A 94 17.35 -6.21 1.70
C LEU A 94 17.90 -7.35 2.54
N GLU A 95 19.02 -7.94 2.13
CA GLU A 95 19.60 -9.11 2.81
C GLU A 95 18.52 -10.19 3.03
N ASP A 96 18.13 -10.44 4.28
CA ASP A 96 17.13 -11.45 4.66
C ASP A 96 15.68 -10.92 4.67
N LEU A 97 15.46 -9.64 4.41
CA LEU A 97 14.15 -8.99 4.44
C LEU A 97 13.62 -8.73 3.04
N THR A 98 12.32 -8.94 2.87
CA THR A 98 11.61 -8.50 1.67
C THR A 98 10.55 -7.51 2.09
N LEU A 99 10.64 -6.28 1.59
CA LEU A 99 9.75 -5.19 1.95
C LEU A 99 8.85 -4.81 0.78
N LEU A 100 7.59 -4.49 1.07
CA LEU A 100 6.67 -3.84 0.16
C LEU A 100 6.43 -2.40 0.65
N THR A 101 6.73 -1.43 -0.19
CA THR A 101 6.33 -0.03 -0.01
C THR A 101 5.10 0.26 -0.86
N VAL A 102 4.05 0.80 -0.26
CA VAL A 102 2.83 1.25 -0.95
C VAL A 102 2.70 2.76 -0.78
N VAL A 103 2.81 3.51 -1.88
CA VAL A 103 2.78 4.98 -1.87
C VAL A 103 1.34 5.48 -1.96
N GLN A 104 0.60 5.32 -0.86
CA GLN A 104 -0.78 5.78 -0.71
C GLN A 104 -1.12 6.06 0.77
N GLU A 105 -2.28 6.70 0.99
CA GLU A 105 -2.81 6.89 2.35
C GLU A 105 -3.06 5.56 3.07
N LYS A 106 -2.91 5.58 4.41
CA LYS A 106 -2.95 4.39 5.29
C LYS A 106 -4.05 3.40 4.95
N HIS A 107 -5.29 3.86 4.76
CA HIS A 107 -6.42 2.97 4.52
C HIS A 107 -6.28 2.21 3.20
N PHE A 108 -5.88 2.88 2.13
CA PHE A 108 -5.69 2.24 0.83
C PHE A 108 -4.44 1.36 0.84
N ALA A 109 -3.33 1.83 1.42
CA ALA A 109 -2.11 1.03 1.56
C ALA A 109 -2.34 -0.30 2.29
N ASN A 110 -3.12 -0.29 3.38
CA ASN A 110 -3.53 -1.51 4.08
C ASN A 110 -4.39 -2.45 3.22
N ALA A 111 -5.30 -1.89 2.43
CA ALA A 111 -6.13 -2.68 1.51
C ALA A 111 -5.27 -3.35 0.43
N VAL A 112 -4.32 -2.61 -0.17
CA VAL A 112 -3.34 -3.14 -1.13
C VAL A 112 -2.56 -4.30 -0.52
N ALA A 113 -1.97 -4.09 0.66
CA ALA A 113 -1.21 -5.15 1.34
C ALA A 113 -2.06 -6.40 1.62
N SER A 114 -3.29 -6.23 2.10
CA SER A 114 -4.19 -7.35 2.36
C SER A 114 -4.52 -8.16 1.10
N ILE A 115 -4.82 -7.46 -0.01
CA ILE A 115 -5.14 -8.08 -1.30
C ILE A 115 -3.91 -8.83 -1.85
N LEU A 116 -2.75 -8.19 -1.87
CA LEU A 116 -1.51 -8.80 -2.35
C LEU A 116 -1.07 -9.97 -1.48
N SER A 117 -1.23 -9.87 -0.15
CA SER A 117 -0.96 -10.96 0.79
C SER A 117 -1.77 -12.21 0.43
N HIS A 118 -3.08 -12.03 0.21
CA HIS A 118 -3.95 -13.13 -0.18
C HIS A 118 -3.61 -13.68 -1.58
N HIS A 119 -3.38 -12.80 -2.56
CA HIS A 119 -3.05 -13.23 -3.93
C HIS A 119 -1.72 -13.98 -4.02
N LEU A 120 -0.67 -13.47 -3.38
CA LEU A 120 0.68 -14.02 -3.46
C LEU A 120 0.85 -15.31 -2.63
N TYR A 121 0.15 -15.41 -1.49
CA TYR A 121 0.43 -16.42 -0.46
C TYR A 121 -0.79 -17.16 0.10
N LEU A 122 -2.00 -16.91 -0.44
CA LEU A 122 -3.26 -17.47 0.08
C LEU A 122 -3.46 -17.21 1.59
N SER A 123 -2.88 -16.12 2.08
CA SER A 123 -2.87 -15.76 3.50
C SER A 123 -3.03 -14.25 3.65
N TYR A 124 -3.86 -13.79 4.58
CA TYR A 124 -3.94 -12.36 4.90
C TYR A 124 -2.82 -11.88 5.82
N LYS A 125 -1.96 -12.77 6.32
CA LYS A 125 -0.93 -12.46 7.33
C LYS A 125 0.50 -12.51 6.79
N ALA A 126 0.69 -12.78 5.50
CA ALA A 126 2.02 -12.86 4.89
C ALA A 126 2.70 -11.48 4.77
N LEU A 127 1.92 -10.42 4.53
CA LEU A 127 2.37 -9.04 4.58
C LEU A 127 1.94 -8.41 5.91
N THR A 128 2.91 -8.05 6.74
CA THR A 128 2.67 -7.39 8.02
C THR A 128 3.31 -6.02 8.04
N GLU A 129 2.78 -5.08 8.84
CA GLU A 129 3.42 -3.77 8.99
C GLU A 129 4.88 -3.92 9.46
N ALA A 130 5.81 -3.32 8.72
CA ALA A 130 7.22 -3.32 9.09
C ALA A 130 7.37 -2.53 10.39
N ARG A 131 7.99 -3.14 11.40
CA ARG A 131 8.30 -2.47 12.67
C ARG A 131 9.76 -2.05 12.67
N ILE A 132 9.99 -0.76 12.86
CA ILE A 132 11.31 -0.22 13.14
C ILE A 132 11.39 -0.08 14.65
N SER A 133 12.43 -0.65 15.27
CA SER A 133 12.59 -0.53 16.71
C SER A 133 12.87 0.93 17.11
N PRO A 134 12.50 1.33 18.34
CA PRO A 134 12.85 2.61 18.92
C PRO A 134 14.31 3.02 18.73
N GLU A 135 15.22 2.08 19.00
CA GLU A 135 16.66 2.28 18.99
C GLU A 135 17.14 2.57 17.58
N VAL A 136 16.68 1.80 16.60
CA VAL A 136 17.00 2.01 15.17
C VAL A 136 16.48 3.36 14.69
N MET A 137 15.26 3.73 15.10
CA MET A 137 14.67 5.01 14.70
C MET A 137 15.42 6.21 15.33
N ARG A 138 15.83 6.05 16.58
CA ARG A 138 16.65 7.05 17.30
C ARG A 138 18.00 7.23 16.63
N GLU A 139 18.72 6.16 16.38
CA GLU A 139 20.01 6.22 15.69
C GLU A 139 19.88 6.85 14.29
N PHE A 140 18.82 6.53 13.54
CA PHE A 140 18.56 7.13 12.24
C PHE A 140 18.37 8.66 12.34
N HIS A 141 17.59 9.11 13.32
CA HIS A 141 17.37 10.54 13.55
C HIS A 141 18.66 11.25 14.01
N GLU A 142 19.42 10.65 14.93
CA GLU A 142 20.69 11.21 15.44
C GLU A 142 21.75 11.36 14.33
N ARG A 143 21.76 10.46 13.34
CA ARG A 143 22.65 10.54 12.18
C ARG A 143 22.32 11.71 11.25
N ASN A 144 21.06 12.13 11.15
CA ASN A 144 20.66 13.28 10.33
C ASN A 144 19.39 13.98 10.87
N PRO A 145 19.54 14.83 11.90
CA PRO A 145 18.41 15.44 12.59
C PRO A 145 17.57 16.36 11.69
N GLU A 146 18.22 17.08 10.75
CA GLU A 146 17.57 18.04 9.85
C GLU A 146 16.74 17.37 8.75
N ALA A 147 17.07 16.13 8.37
CA ALA A 147 16.39 15.39 7.31
C ALA A 147 15.10 14.70 7.77
N THR A 148 14.84 14.65 9.09
CA THR A 148 13.79 13.79 9.63
C THR A 148 12.99 14.49 10.73
N LYS A 149 11.68 14.69 10.50
CA LYS A 149 10.73 15.03 11.56
C LYS A 149 10.09 13.76 12.09
N VAL A 150 10.79 13.09 13.01
CA VAL A 150 10.30 11.86 13.65
C VAL A 150 9.60 12.24 14.95
N ILE A 151 8.40 11.72 15.16
CA ILE A 151 7.74 11.73 16.45
C ILE A 151 7.80 10.31 16.98
N TYR A 152 8.63 10.09 17.98
CA TYR A 152 8.74 8.81 18.69
C TYR A 152 8.11 8.97 20.07
N PHE A 153 7.25 8.03 20.45
CA PHE A 153 6.67 7.97 21.79
C PHE A 153 7.25 6.74 22.49
N ASP A 154 8.11 6.97 23.47
CA ASP A 154 8.54 5.96 24.44
C ASP A 154 7.78 6.15 25.75
N ASN A 155 7.60 5.08 26.53
CA ASN A 155 7.02 5.14 27.88
C ASN A 155 5.72 5.97 27.98
N LEU A 156 4.72 5.68 27.14
CA LEU A 156 3.36 6.16 27.41
C LEU A 156 2.82 5.39 28.62
N ASP A 157 2.98 5.97 29.82
CA ASP A 157 2.19 5.59 31.00
C ASP A 157 0.73 5.95 30.70
N PHE A 158 -0.03 4.97 30.21
CA PHE A 158 -1.48 5.10 30.15
C PHE A 158 -2.01 4.95 31.58
N PRO A 159 -2.60 5.98 32.21
CA PRO A 159 -3.39 5.73 33.41
C PRO A 159 -4.54 4.80 32.99
N ALA A 160 -4.57 3.60 33.57
CA ALA A 160 -5.65 2.64 33.35
C ALA A 160 -6.99 3.33 33.66
N VAL A 161 -7.89 3.36 32.67
CA VAL A 161 -9.30 3.74 32.84
C VAL A 161 -10.14 2.48 32.73
#